data_AF-A0A3S3TSU5-F1
#
_entry.id   AF-A0A3S3TSU5-F1
#
_cell.length_a   1.000
_cell.length_b   1.000
_cell.length_c   1.000
_cell.angle_alpha   90.00
_cell.angle_beta   90.00
_cell.angle_gamma   90.00
#
_symmetry.space_group_name_H-M   'P 1'
#
loop_
_entity.id
_entity.type
_entity.pdbx_description
1 polymer ?
#
loop_
_entity_poly.entity_id
_entity_poly.type
_entity_poly.pdbx_seq_one_letter_code
_entity_poly.pdbx_strand_id
1 'polypeptide(L)'
;MKSKLYIAAIILLISSSSIAQRIDNTASFRDIKNDRYFRFDYDNDFFTSSDLYYTQGYTLELVTPWLKGNPINKILIAPKTSEKRYGLSFEQTGFIPTDISADQILYGDRPYAATIALKSFVIATDTLNKSRLSSSLTSGMIGPAALGDQMQSGIHKWIGDELPMGWKYQMKNDLILDYELVYEKQLYQLQNIFRINLDSKARLGTYNTHISAGINATLGIINSPFTSFKDQNRFQVYLFTQPQIKVVGYDASIQGGLFSTNNPYTISAGGIERFVMQNNYGIVIRFKKLYFEYSRADITREFKTGYAHKWGGFKIGFHI
;
A
#
# COMPACT_ATOMS: atom_id res chain seq x y z
N MET A 1 13.69 -20.66 27.48
CA MET A 1 13.26 -19.30 27.05
C MET A 1 14.32 -18.59 26.20
N LYS A 2 15.53 -18.28 26.72
CA LYS A 2 16.55 -17.46 26.03
C LYS A 2 16.74 -17.77 24.52
N SER A 3 16.85 -19.04 24.13
CA SER A 3 17.02 -19.47 22.74
C SER A 3 15.96 -18.95 21.75
N LYS A 4 14.69 -18.80 22.17
CA LYS A 4 13.63 -18.28 21.28
C LYS A 4 13.72 -16.77 21.03
N LEU A 5 14.38 -16.01 21.93
CA LEU A 5 14.60 -14.57 21.74
C LEU A 5 15.65 -14.32 20.64
N TYR A 6 16.73 -15.11 20.61
CA TYR A 6 17.78 -14.97 19.60
C TYR A 6 17.26 -15.24 18.18
N ILE A 7 16.36 -16.21 17.99
CA ILE A 7 15.74 -16.47 16.68
C ILE A 7 14.95 -15.25 16.18
N ALA A 8 14.17 -14.59 17.06
CA ALA A 8 13.45 -13.37 16.69
C ALA A 8 14.40 -12.21 16.35
N ALA A 9 15.50 -12.06 17.08
CA ALA A 9 16.52 -11.05 16.80
C ALA A 9 17.29 -11.32 15.49
N ILE A 10 17.57 -12.59 15.17
CA ILE A 10 18.25 -12.99 13.92
C ILE A 10 17.35 -12.72 12.70
N ILE A 11 16.04 -12.99 12.80
CA ILE A 11 15.07 -12.66 11.74
C ILE A 11 15.02 -11.13 11.50
N LEU A 12 15.17 -10.31 12.54
CA LEU A 12 15.26 -8.84 12.44
C LEU A 12 16.62 -8.31 11.93
N LEU A 13 17.64 -9.16 11.79
CA LEU A 13 18.98 -8.79 11.29
C LEU A 13 19.26 -9.25 9.85
N ILE A 14 18.45 -10.17 9.31
CA ILE A 14 18.57 -10.69 7.93
C ILE A 14 17.77 -9.81 6.93
N SER A 15 16.93 -8.89 7.41
CA SER A 15 16.04 -8.06 6.61
C SER A 15 16.70 -6.90 5.83
N SER A 16 18.02 -6.84 5.76
CA SER A 16 18.79 -5.74 5.11
C SER A 16 18.78 -5.78 3.56
N SER A 17 18.14 -6.79 2.96
CA SER A 17 17.98 -6.95 1.51
C SER A 17 16.56 -7.44 1.18
N SER A 18 15.51 -6.63 1.38
CA SER A 18 14.11 -7.03 1.10
C SER A 18 13.20 -5.85 0.80
N ILE A 19 12.38 -5.96 -0.25
CA ILE A 19 12.13 -4.81 -1.12
C ILE A 19 11.04 -5.01 -2.25
N ALA A 20 9.92 -4.27 -2.57
CA ALA A 20 8.73 -3.62 -1.89
C ALA A 20 7.85 -2.71 -2.81
N GLN A 21 6.55 -3.01 -3.01
CA GLN A 21 5.54 -2.19 -3.75
C GLN A 21 4.54 -1.42 -2.82
N ARG A 22 3.36 -1.01 -3.30
CA ARG A 22 2.46 -0.02 -2.66
C ARG A 22 1.75 -0.49 -1.37
N ILE A 23 1.46 0.47 -0.48
CA ILE A 23 0.98 0.29 0.90
C ILE A 23 -0.43 -0.35 1.02
N ASP A 24 -0.57 -1.30 1.96
CA ASP A 24 -1.87 -1.82 2.42
C ASP A 24 -2.27 -1.21 3.78
N ASN A 25 -3.42 -0.54 3.80
CA ASN A 25 -4.00 0.12 4.97
C ASN A 25 -4.92 -0.77 5.84
N THR A 26 -5.33 -1.92 5.33
CA THR A 26 -6.30 -2.81 5.98
C THR A 26 -5.65 -3.86 6.90
N ALA A 27 -4.36 -4.11 6.69
CA ALA A 27 -3.53 -5.02 7.49
C ALA A 27 -3.58 -4.70 9.00
N SER A 28 -3.59 -5.73 9.85
CA SER A 28 -3.93 -5.58 11.27
C SER A 28 -2.90 -4.81 12.11
N PHE A 29 -1.69 -4.59 11.61
CA PHE A 29 -0.70 -3.70 12.25
C PHE A 29 -0.99 -2.21 11.99
N ARG A 30 -1.79 -1.86 10.98
CA ARG A 30 -2.28 -0.50 10.71
C ARG A 30 -3.67 -0.21 11.25
N ASP A 31 -4.18 -1.06 12.15
CA ASP A 31 -5.60 -1.10 12.48
C ASP A 31 -6.03 0.02 13.44
N ILE A 32 -6.65 1.07 12.90
CA ILE A 32 -7.44 2.04 13.68
C ILE A 32 -8.74 1.34 14.12
N LYS A 33 -8.63 0.56 15.19
CA LYS A 33 -9.69 -0.29 15.77
C LYS A 33 -10.81 0.53 16.42
N ASN A 34 -11.61 1.15 15.57
CA ASN A 34 -12.85 1.86 15.82
C ASN A 34 -13.80 1.59 14.63
N ASP A 35 -15.11 1.65 14.82
CA ASP A 35 -16.10 1.58 13.73
C ASP A 35 -16.25 2.91 12.98
N ARG A 36 -15.73 4.01 13.55
CA ARG A 36 -15.64 5.33 12.92
C ARG A 36 -14.25 5.97 13.05
N TYR A 37 -13.59 6.22 11.93
CA TYR A 37 -12.33 6.99 11.87
C TYR A 37 -12.07 7.60 10.50
N PHE A 38 -11.20 8.60 10.48
CA PHE A 38 -10.56 9.14 9.27
C PHE A 38 -9.05 8.87 9.34
N ARG A 39 -8.41 8.70 8.18
CA ARG A 39 -6.95 8.60 8.03
C ARG A 39 -6.49 9.33 6.77
N PHE A 40 -5.40 10.09 6.90
CA PHE A 40 -4.66 10.68 5.81
C PHE A 40 -3.25 10.06 5.76
N ASP A 41 -2.84 9.64 4.57
CA ASP A 41 -1.52 9.09 4.31
C ASP A 41 -0.84 9.88 3.19
N TYR A 42 0.45 10.18 3.38
CA TYR A 42 1.32 10.76 2.38
C TYR A 42 2.61 9.95 2.27
N ASP A 43 2.84 9.39 1.10
CA ASP A 43 4.06 8.68 0.73
C ASP A 43 4.84 9.52 -0.31
N ASN A 44 6.15 9.63 -0.18
CA ASN A 44 7.02 10.34 -1.13
C ASN A 44 8.49 9.91 -1.00
N ASP A 45 9.22 9.96 -2.11
CA ASP A 45 10.57 9.39 -2.27
C ASP A 45 11.71 10.30 -1.81
N PHE A 46 11.45 11.61 -1.68
CA PHE A 46 12.24 12.56 -0.88
C PHE A 46 12.59 12.01 0.52
N PHE A 47 11.64 11.32 1.19
CA PHE A 47 11.85 10.75 2.54
C PHE A 47 12.91 9.63 2.61
N THR A 48 13.42 9.19 1.45
CA THR A 48 14.53 8.23 1.30
C THR A 48 15.69 8.76 0.45
N SER A 49 15.60 10.01 -0.02
CA SER A 49 16.56 10.72 -0.87
C SER A 49 16.87 9.94 -2.16
N SER A 50 15.83 9.71 -2.96
CA SER A 50 15.91 8.89 -4.19
C SER A 50 14.71 9.14 -5.09
N ASP A 51 14.81 10.04 -6.04
CA ASP A 51 13.72 10.46 -6.93
C ASP A 51 13.53 9.44 -8.07
N LEU A 52 12.87 8.32 -7.76
CA LEU A 52 12.97 7.10 -8.56
C LEU A 52 11.71 6.24 -8.54
N TYR A 53 11.05 6.18 -9.69
CA TYR A 53 9.87 5.35 -9.99
C TYR A 53 8.62 5.72 -9.21
N TYR A 54 8.42 5.24 -7.99
CA TYR A 54 7.27 5.65 -7.17
C TYR A 54 7.60 6.95 -6.46
N THR A 55 7.17 8.08 -7.03
CA THR A 55 7.48 9.39 -6.44
C THR A 55 6.49 9.85 -5.39
N GLN A 56 5.20 9.59 -5.56
CA GLN A 56 4.20 10.21 -4.69
C GLN A 56 2.93 9.39 -4.52
N GLY A 57 2.36 9.44 -3.32
CA GLY A 57 1.06 8.88 -3.01
C GLY A 57 0.30 9.67 -1.96
N TYR A 58 -1.00 9.85 -2.21
CA TYR A 58 -1.97 10.41 -1.28
C TYR A 58 -3.10 9.41 -1.06
N THR A 59 -3.47 9.17 0.20
CA THR A 59 -4.68 8.41 0.54
C THR A 59 -5.51 9.18 1.57
N LEU A 60 -6.82 9.31 1.29
CA LEU A 60 -7.82 9.89 2.18
C LEU A 60 -8.85 8.78 2.49
N GLU A 61 -8.77 8.21 3.68
CA GLU A 61 -9.57 7.05 4.09
C GLU A 61 -10.63 7.43 5.14
N LEU A 62 -11.86 6.98 4.91
CA LEU A 62 -13.00 7.16 5.80
C LEU A 62 -13.65 5.80 6.09
N VAL A 63 -13.63 5.37 7.35
CA VAL A 63 -14.38 4.22 7.85
C VAL A 63 -15.49 4.72 8.76
N THR A 64 -16.73 4.29 8.54
CA THR A 64 -17.89 4.79 9.30
C THR A 64 -19.14 3.90 9.13
N PRO A 65 -20.02 3.73 10.15
CA PRO A 65 -21.06 2.71 10.11
C PRO A 65 -22.12 2.86 9.00
N TRP A 66 -22.38 4.09 8.52
CA TRP A 66 -23.37 4.31 7.45
C TRP A 66 -22.91 3.79 6.09
N LEU A 67 -21.59 3.63 5.87
CA LEU A 67 -21.06 2.97 4.67
C LEU A 67 -21.43 1.49 4.58
N LYS A 68 -21.97 0.87 5.64
CA LYS A 68 -22.63 -0.45 5.58
C LYS A 68 -23.75 -0.50 4.53
N GLY A 69 -24.40 0.63 4.26
CA GLY A 69 -25.45 0.76 3.24
C GLY A 69 -24.96 0.89 1.79
N ASN A 70 -23.64 1.03 1.54
CA ASN A 70 -23.09 1.14 0.19
C ASN A 70 -23.47 -0.10 -0.65
N PRO A 71 -24.10 0.04 -1.83
CA PRO A 71 -24.52 -1.10 -2.66
C PRO A 71 -23.34 -1.98 -3.12
N ILE A 72 -22.12 -1.44 -3.23
CA ILE A 72 -20.92 -2.21 -3.57
C ILE A 72 -20.64 -3.31 -2.54
N ASN A 73 -21.04 -3.14 -1.28
CA ASN A 73 -20.90 -4.15 -0.23
C ASN A 73 -21.58 -5.50 -0.55
N LYS A 74 -22.51 -5.53 -1.51
CA LYS A 74 -23.16 -6.77 -1.98
C LYS A 74 -22.21 -7.70 -2.75
N ILE A 75 -21.14 -7.17 -3.34
CA ILE A 75 -20.13 -7.93 -4.10
C ILE A 75 -18.78 -8.04 -3.38
N LEU A 76 -18.63 -7.45 -2.19
CA LEU A 76 -17.43 -7.59 -1.36
C LEU A 76 -17.54 -8.84 -0.48
N ILE A 77 -16.55 -9.74 -0.57
CA ILE A 77 -16.55 -11.00 0.18
C ILE A 77 -16.22 -10.74 1.65
N ALA A 78 -17.15 -11.05 2.55
CA ALA A 78 -16.98 -10.89 3.99
C ALA A 78 -17.70 -12.01 4.78
N PRO A 79 -16.99 -12.88 5.54
CA PRO A 79 -17.57 -13.98 6.32
C PRO A 79 -18.79 -13.56 7.16
N LYS A 80 -19.82 -14.42 7.26
CA LYS A 80 -21.07 -14.06 7.99
C LYS A 80 -20.81 -13.76 9.47
N THR A 81 -20.03 -14.60 10.14
CA THR A 81 -19.63 -14.49 11.55
C THR A 81 -18.33 -13.70 11.69
N SER A 82 -18.40 -12.36 11.63
CA SER A 82 -17.24 -11.48 11.82
C SER A 82 -17.65 -10.08 12.29
N GLU A 83 -16.76 -9.40 13.02
CA GLU A 83 -16.86 -7.94 13.25
C GLU A 83 -16.51 -7.23 11.93
N LYS A 84 -17.46 -6.48 11.36
CA LYS A 84 -17.31 -5.84 10.03
C LYS A 84 -17.22 -4.32 10.12
N ARG A 85 -16.26 -3.74 9.43
CA ARG A 85 -16.14 -2.29 9.19
C ARG A 85 -16.13 -2.02 7.69
N TYR A 86 -16.73 -0.91 7.29
CA TYR A 86 -16.90 -0.51 5.88
C TYR A 86 -16.27 0.86 5.67
N GLY A 87 -15.56 1.02 4.56
CA GLY A 87 -14.80 2.24 4.28
C GLY A 87 -14.74 2.61 2.80
N LEU A 88 -14.36 3.87 2.58
CA LEU A 88 -13.94 4.41 1.30
C LEU A 88 -12.51 4.94 1.47
N SER A 89 -11.64 4.70 0.49
CA SER A 89 -10.41 5.48 0.33
C SER A 89 -10.42 6.18 -1.04
N PHE A 90 -10.18 7.49 -1.05
CA PHE A 90 -9.72 8.20 -2.24
C PHE A 90 -8.20 8.08 -2.30
N GLU A 91 -7.69 7.75 -3.48
CA GLU A 91 -6.30 7.33 -3.68
C GLU A 91 -5.72 7.99 -4.94
N GLN A 92 -4.56 8.62 -4.82
CA GLN A 92 -3.81 9.18 -5.95
C GLN A 92 -2.34 8.76 -5.84
N THR A 93 -1.71 8.37 -6.95
CA THR A 93 -0.26 8.05 -6.99
C THR A 93 0.37 8.51 -8.30
N GLY A 94 1.63 8.97 -8.23
CA GLY A 94 2.45 9.40 -9.36
C GLY A 94 3.70 8.53 -9.53
N PHE A 95 4.07 8.31 -10.79
CA PHE A 95 5.21 7.51 -11.21
C PHE A 95 6.04 8.22 -12.29
N ILE A 96 7.37 8.14 -12.18
CA ILE A 96 8.36 8.81 -13.04
C ILE A 96 9.50 7.86 -13.50
N PRO A 97 10.27 8.20 -14.54
CA PRO A 97 11.56 7.56 -14.87
C PRO A 97 12.68 7.90 -13.85
N THR A 98 13.93 7.48 -14.12
CA THR A 98 15.15 7.79 -13.34
C THR A 98 15.62 9.25 -13.46
N ASP A 99 15.18 9.96 -14.49
CA ASP A 99 15.56 11.36 -14.74
C ASP A 99 14.27 12.19 -14.90
N ILE A 100 14.02 13.04 -13.91
CA ILE A 100 12.86 13.92 -13.83
C ILE A 100 12.97 15.10 -14.81
N SER A 101 14.19 15.59 -15.07
CA SER A 101 14.50 16.70 -15.97
C SER A 101 14.27 16.36 -17.45
N ALA A 102 14.31 15.07 -17.80
CA ALA A 102 14.29 14.58 -19.17
C ALA A 102 13.02 14.99 -19.94
N ASP A 103 13.17 15.94 -20.86
CA ASP A 103 12.11 16.37 -21.80
C ASP A 103 11.92 15.39 -22.98
N GLN A 104 12.08 14.09 -22.74
CA GLN A 104 12.00 13.02 -23.74
C GLN A 104 11.56 11.67 -23.13
N ILE A 105 11.28 10.68 -23.98
CA ILE A 105 11.00 9.29 -23.55
C ILE A 105 12.32 8.58 -23.24
N LEU A 106 12.49 8.12 -22.00
CA LEU A 106 13.60 7.24 -21.62
C LEU A 106 13.27 5.78 -21.95
N TYR A 107 13.63 5.36 -23.17
CA TYR A 107 13.42 3.97 -23.61
C TYR A 107 14.27 2.99 -22.80
N GLY A 108 13.59 1.99 -22.23
CA GLY A 108 14.17 1.00 -21.31
C GLY A 108 13.85 1.30 -19.84
N ASP A 109 13.25 2.46 -19.54
CA ASP A 109 12.97 2.90 -18.17
C ASP A 109 11.47 3.00 -17.87
N ARG A 110 11.06 3.47 -16.68
CA ARG A 110 9.64 3.57 -16.33
C ARG A 110 8.95 4.71 -17.11
N PRO A 111 7.81 4.47 -17.80
CA PRO A 111 7.01 5.56 -18.34
C PRO A 111 6.42 6.45 -17.24
N TYR A 112 6.26 7.74 -17.51
CA TYR A 112 5.45 8.64 -16.69
C TYR A 112 4.00 8.12 -16.60
N ALA A 113 3.45 8.02 -15.40
CA ALA A 113 2.08 7.61 -15.16
C ALA A 113 1.54 8.19 -13.85
N ALA A 114 0.25 8.53 -13.81
CA ALA A 114 -0.45 8.87 -12.57
C ALA A 114 -1.77 8.11 -12.50
N THR A 115 -2.25 7.82 -11.29
CA THR A 115 -3.56 7.20 -11.06
C THR A 115 -4.39 8.01 -10.07
N ILE A 116 -5.69 8.06 -10.28
CA ILE A 116 -6.69 8.60 -9.34
C ILE A 116 -7.82 7.59 -9.20
N ALA A 117 -8.21 7.22 -7.97
CA ALA A 117 -9.18 6.16 -7.75
C ALA A 117 -10.01 6.34 -6.46
N LEU A 118 -11.18 5.71 -6.46
CA LEU A 118 -12.01 5.49 -5.29
C LEU A 118 -12.08 3.98 -5.01
N LYS A 119 -11.72 3.59 -3.80
CA LYS A 119 -11.75 2.21 -3.32
C LYS A 119 -12.84 2.03 -2.26
N SER A 120 -13.82 1.19 -2.54
CA SER A 120 -14.81 0.72 -1.55
C SER A 120 -14.33 -0.58 -0.92
N PHE A 121 -14.28 -0.65 0.41
CA PHE A 121 -13.75 -1.81 1.11
C PHE A 121 -14.57 -2.23 2.35
N VAL A 122 -14.46 -3.52 2.68
CA VAL A 122 -14.91 -4.11 3.95
C VAL A 122 -13.74 -4.81 4.63
N ILE A 123 -13.59 -4.58 5.93
CA ILE A 123 -12.67 -5.33 6.81
C ILE A 123 -13.52 -6.22 7.71
N ALA A 124 -13.44 -7.53 7.52
CA ALA A 124 -14.10 -8.54 8.32
C ALA A 124 -13.09 -9.21 9.26
N THR A 125 -13.24 -9.02 10.57
CA THR A 125 -12.35 -9.59 11.60
C THR A 125 -13.06 -10.72 12.36
N ASP A 126 -12.45 -11.90 12.37
CA ASP A 126 -12.86 -13.05 13.16
C ASP A 126 -11.96 -13.13 14.41
N THR A 127 -12.54 -12.86 15.57
CA THR A 127 -11.88 -12.83 16.87
C THR A 127 -11.67 -14.23 17.47
N LEU A 128 -12.48 -15.22 17.06
CA LEU A 128 -12.38 -16.61 17.51
C LEU A 128 -11.24 -17.32 16.78
N ASN A 129 -11.23 -17.24 15.45
CA ASN A 129 -10.20 -17.84 14.60
C ASN A 129 -8.93 -16.97 14.47
N LYS A 130 -8.94 -15.73 14.99
CA LYS A 130 -7.82 -14.77 14.93
C LYS A 130 -7.34 -14.54 13.49
N SER A 131 -8.29 -14.19 12.64
CA SER A 131 -8.08 -13.95 11.21
C SER A 131 -8.88 -12.74 10.73
N ARG A 132 -8.40 -12.12 9.66
CA ARG A 132 -9.03 -10.99 8.97
C ARG A 132 -9.16 -11.31 7.50
N LEU A 133 -10.29 -10.96 6.91
CA LEU A 133 -10.44 -10.85 5.47
C LEU A 133 -10.83 -9.40 5.14
N SER A 134 -9.98 -8.73 4.36
CA SER A 134 -10.34 -7.50 3.66
C SER A 134 -10.78 -7.84 2.25
N SER A 135 -11.85 -7.21 1.78
CA SER A 135 -12.29 -7.28 0.39
C SER A 135 -12.60 -5.87 -0.11
N SER A 136 -12.19 -5.56 -1.34
CA SER A 136 -12.36 -4.22 -1.89
C SER A 136 -12.50 -4.21 -3.41
N LEU A 137 -13.24 -3.22 -3.90
CA LEU A 137 -13.33 -2.83 -5.30
C LEU A 137 -12.75 -1.43 -5.44
N THR A 138 -11.81 -1.25 -6.37
CA THR A 138 -11.17 0.03 -6.69
C THR A 138 -11.54 0.43 -8.10
N SER A 139 -12.11 1.63 -8.29
CA SER A 139 -12.45 2.16 -9.60
C SER A 139 -11.90 3.57 -9.78
N GLY A 140 -11.33 3.88 -10.96
CA GLY A 140 -10.60 5.13 -11.17
C GLY A 140 -10.05 5.28 -12.58
N MET A 141 -9.04 6.12 -12.76
CA MET A 141 -8.33 6.36 -14.01
C MET A 141 -6.81 6.31 -13.82
N ILE A 142 -6.10 5.78 -14.82
CA ILE A 142 -4.67 6.03 -15.05
C ILE A 142 -4.51 7.07 -16.18
N GLY A 143 -3.42 7.85 -16.18
CA GLY A 143 -3.10 8.85 -17.22
C GLY A 143 -3.46 10.31 -16.84
N PRO A 144 -3.52 11.25 -17.80
CA PRO A 144 -3.73 12.69 -17.53
C PRO A 144 -4.94 13.04 -16.67
N ALA A 145 -6.00 12.23 -16.68
CA ALA A 145 -7.17 12.39 -15.80
C ALA A 145 -6.83 12.29 -14.30
N ALA A 146 -5.67 11.73 -13.95
CA ALA A 146 -5.14 11.64 -12.59
C ALA A 146 -4.30 12.85 -12.15
N LEU A 147 -4.15 13.88 -13.00
CA LEU A 147 -3.55 15.18 -12.67
C LEU A 147 -2.12 15.13 -12.06
N GLY A 148 -1.33 14.11 -12.44
CA GLY A 148 0.02 13.88 -11.89
C GLY A 148 0.99 15.05 -12.14
N ASP A 149 0.96 15.60 -13.36
CA ASP A 149 1.73 16.79 -13.74
C ASP A 149 1.40 17.98 -12.84
N GLN A 150 0.12 18.37 -12.80
CA GLN A 150 -0.33 19.55 -12.05
C GLN A 150 0.02 19.46 -10.56
N MET A 151 0.00 18.25 -10.01
CA MET A 151 0.39 17.94 -8.64
C MET A 151 1.92 18.03 -8.44
N GLN A 152 2.70 17.25 -9.18
CA GLN A 152 4.16 17.19 -9.01
C GLN A 152 4.82 18.51 -9.42
N SER A 153 4.52 19.01 -10.63
CA SER A 153 4.98 20.33 -11.09
C SER A 153 4.55 21.47 -10.17
N GLY A 154 3.42 21.33 -9.45
CA GLY A 154 2.99 22.30 -8.44
C GLY A 154 3.85 22.27 -7.18
N ILE A 155 4.17 21.08 -6.68
CA ILE A 155 4.96 20.87 -5.47
C ILE A 155 6.43 21.26 -5.70
N HIS A 156 7.04 20.81 -6.80
CA HIS A 156 8.44 21.11 -7.12
C HIS A 156 8.66 22.63 -7.28
N LYS A 157 7.72 23.35 -7.92
CA LYS A 157 7.72 24.83 -7.98
C LYS A 157 7.55 25.51 -6.62
N TRP A 158 6.87 24.88 -5.66
CA TRP A 158 6.65 25.45 -4.33
C TRP A 158 7.86 25.26 -3.40
N ILE A 159 8.56 24.13 -3.50
CA ILE A 159 9.75 23.84 -2.68
C ILE A 159 11.07 24.31 -3.33
N GLY A 160 11.08 24.62 -4.63
CA GLY A 160 12.24 25.10 -5.37
C GLY A 160 13.11 24.00 -5.99
N ASP A 161 12.49 22.88 -6.38
CA ASP A 161 13.14 21.66 -6.87
C ASP A 161 13.00 21.48 -8.39
N GLU A 162 13.72 20.51 -8.96
CA GLU A 162 13.79 20.25 -10.40
C GLU A 162 12.42 19.88 -11.01
N LEU A 163 12.11 20.41 -12.19
CA LEU A 163 10.77 20.30 -12.77
C LEU A 163 10.59 19.02 -13.60
N PRO A 164 9.48 18.28 -13.45
CA PRO A 164 9.21 17.06 -14.20
C PRO A 164 8.77 17.35 -15.65
N MET A 165 9.73 17.43 -16.56
CA MET A 165 9.49 17.83 -17.96
C MET A 165 8.75 16.76 -18.78
N GLY A 166 8.98 15.48 -18.46
CA GLY A 166 8.50 14.36 -19.28
C GLY A 166 6.99 14.04 -19.18
N TRP A 167 6.21 14.72 -18.34
CA TRP A 167 4.77 14.45 -18.16
C TRP A 167 3.93 14.52 -19.46
N LYS A 168 4.38 15.25 -20.48
CA LYS A 168 3.72 15.27 -21.82
C LYS A 168 3.76 13.91 -22.54
N TYR A 169 4.72 13.05 -22.18
CA TYR A 169 4.89 11.69 -22.72
C TYR A 169 4.19 10.61 -21.89
N GLN A 170 3.45 10.98 -20.84
CA GLN A 170 2.78 10.02 -19.96
C GLN A 170 1.81 9.09 -20.68
N MET A 171 1.55 7.93 -20.05
CA MET A 171 0.51 6.97 -20.43
C MET A 171 -0.84 7.66 -20.65
N LYS A 172 -1.63 7.19 -21.62
CA LYS A 172 -2.93 7.78 -21.94
C LYS A 172 -3.99 7.34 -20.95
N ASN A 173 -5.11 8.08 -20.97
CA ASN A 173 -6.24 7.81 -20.09
C ASN A 173 -6.73 6.36 -20.27
N ASP A 174 -6.85 5.62 -19.18
CA ASP A 174 -7.49 4.31 -19.16
C ASP A 174 -8.20 4.03 -17.83
N LEU A 175 -9.20 3.15 -17.86
CA LEU A 175 -10.06 2.80 -16.73
C LEU A 175 -9.35 1.86 -15.75
N ILE A 176 -9.32 2.24 -14.48
CA ILE A 176 -8.97 1.36 -13.37
C ILE A 176 -10.24 0.67 -12.86
N LEU A 177 -10.20 -0.65 -12.78
CA LEU A 177 -11.19 -1.50 -12.14
C LEU A 177 -10.47 -2.75 -11.58
N ASP A 178 -10.09 -2.66 -10.30
CA ASP A 178 -9.38 -3.72 -9.56
C ASP A 178 -10.26 -4.29 -8.44
N TYR A 179 -10.31 -5.63 -8.32
CA TYR A 179 -10.84 -6.33 -7.15
C TYR A 179 -9.69 -6.92 -6.34
N GLU A 180 -9.67 -6.68 -5.04
CA GLU A 180 -8.61 -7.11 -4.13
C GLU A 180 -9.19 -7.87 -2.92
N LEU A 181 -8.57 -9.01 -2.61
CA LEU A 181 -8.77 -9.79 -1.39
C LEU A 181 -7.47 -9.84 -0.60
N VAL A 182 -7.55 -9.64 0.72
CA VAL A 182 -6.41 -9.73 1.64
C VAL A 182 -6.82 -10.58 2.83
N TYR A 183 -6.17 -11.72 3.01
CA TYR A 183 -6.37 -12.63 4.14
C TYR A 183 -5.16 -12.57 5.07
N GLU A 184 -5.43 -12.34 6.36
CA GLU A 184 -4.42 -12.29 7.41
C GLU A 184 -4.79 -13.25 8.54
N LYS A 185 -3.82 -14.02 9.04
CA LYS A 185 -4.02 -15.04 10.08
C LYS A 185 -2.95 -14.92 11.16
N GLN A 186 -3.35 -14.79 12.42
CA GLN A 186 -2.38 -14.81 13.52
C GLN A 186 -1.75 -16.20 13.66
N LEU A 187 -0.42 -16.26 13.48
CA LEU A 187 0.36 -17.48 13.70
C LEU A 187 0.86 -17.55 15.14
N TYR A 188 1.33 -16.43 15.68
CA TYR A 188 1.91 -16.36 17.01
C TYR A 188 1.69 -14.99 17.67
N GLN A 189 1.51 -14.98 18.99
CA GLN A 189 1.50 -13.76 19.81
C GLN A 189 2.09 -14.08 21.19
N LEU A 190 3.06 -13.27 21.61
CA LEU A 190 3.66 -13.30 22.94
C LEU A 190 3.15 -12.10 23.74
N GLN A 191 2.16 -12.36 24.60
CA GLN A 191 1.48 -11.34 25.42
C GLN A 191 1.04 -10.13 24.56
N ASN A 192 1.22 -8.92 25.06
CA ASN A 192 0.98 -7.66 24.35
C ASN A 192 2.31 -6.99 23.94
N ILE A 193 3.31 -7.81 23.59
CA ILE A 193 4.69 -7.37 23.29
C ILE A 193 5.12 -7.72 21.85
N PHE A 194 4.76 -8.90 21.35
CA PHE A 194 5.19 -9.37 20.02
C PHE A 194 4.11 -10.20 19.33
N ARG A 195 3.93 -10.03 18.02
CA ARG A 195 2.97 -10.80 17.20
C ARG A 195 3.52 -11.07 15.79
N ILE A 196 3.24 -12.27 15.28
CA ILE A 196 3.48 -12.71 13.90
C ILE A 196 2.15 -13.14 13.28
N ASN A 197 1.78 -12.57 12.14
CA ASN A 197 0.66 -13.00 11.31
C ASN A 197 1.16 -13.45 9.93
N LEU A 198 0.51 -14.45 9.33
CA LEU A 198 0.59 -14.74 7.90
C LEU A 198 -0.24 -13.69 7.16
N ASP A 199 0.26 -13.25 6.01
CA ASP A 199 -0.37 -12.30 5.10
C ASP A 199 -0.50 -12.94 3.70
N SER A 200 -1.63 -12.78 3.03
CA SER A 200 -1.88 -13.32 1.69
C SER A 200 -2.85 -12.42 0.94
N LYS A 201 -2.48 -11.98 -0.25
CA LYS A 201 -3.24 -11.03 -1.07
C LYS A 201 -3.40 -11.56 -2.50
N ALA A 202 -4.58 -11.40 -3.06
CA ALA A 202 -4.86 -11.60 -4.47
C ALA A 202 -5.56 -10.36 -5.03
N ARG A 203 -5.10 -9.87 -6.17
CA ARG A 203 -5.68 -8.74 -6.88
C ARG A 203 -5.82 -9.09 -8.36
N LEU A 204 -6.97 -8.76 -8.94
CA LEU A 204 -7.29 -8.97 -10.34
C LEU A 204 -7.99 -7.72 -10.87
N GLY A 205 -7.52 -7.20 -12.00
CA GLY A 205 -8.07 -5.96 -12.53
C GLY A 205 -7.29 -5.33 -13.68
N THR A 206 -7.81 -4.20 -14.14
CA THR A 206 -7.33 -3.44 -15.30
C THR A 206 -6.18 -2.48 -14.95
N TYR A 207 -5.83 -2.33 -13.67
CA TYR A 207 -4.64 -1.61 -13.24
C TYR A 207 -3.55 -2.54 -12.71
N ASN A 208 -3.90 -3.54 -11.90
CA ASN A 208 -2.92 -4.49 -11.37
C ASN A 208 -3.54 -5.90 -11.24
N THR A 209 -2.81 -6.91 -11.70
CA THR A 209 -3.15 -8.32 -11.48
C THR A 209 -1.94 -9.07 -10.91
N HIS A 210 -2.09 -9.60 -9.69
CA HIS A 210 -1.03 -10.32 -8.98
C HIS A 210 -1.58 -11.19 -7.83
N ILE A 211 -0.76 -12.12 -7.38
CA ILE A 211 -0.89 -12.75 -6.06
C ILE A 211 0.36 -12.43 -5.24
N SER A 212 0.24 -12.29 -3.92
CA SER A 212 1.37 -12.11 -3.03
C SER A 212 1.14 -12.77 -1.67
N ALA A 213 2.21 -13.22 -1.02
CA ALA A 213 2.17 -13.81 0.32
C ALA A 213 3.34 -13.29 1.16
N GLY A 214 3.17 -13.21 2.47
CA GLY A 214 4.17 -12.66 3.38
C GLY A 214 3.86 -12.85 4.85
N ILE A 215 4.58 -12.12 5.70
CA ILE A 215 4.48 -12.19 7.16
C ILE A 215 4.43 -10.78 7.73
N ASN A 216 3.43 -10.49 8.56
CA ASN A 216 3.34 -9.23 9.32
C ASN A 216 3.89 -9.47 10.74
N ALA A 217 5.06 -8.94 11.05
CA ALA A 217 5.65 -8.98 12.39
C ALA A 217 5.55 -7.61 13.09
N THR A 218 5.26 -7.62 14.39
CA THR A 218 5.16 -6.40 15.23
C THR A 218 5.79 -6.60 16.60
N LEU A 219 6.50 -5.57 17.09
CA LEU A 219 7.24 -5.58 18.36
C LEU A 219 7.08 -4.24 19.08
N GLY A 220 6.60 -4.26 20.33
CA GLY A 220 6.40 -3.09 21.17
C GLY A 220 5.15 -3.20 22.03
N ILE A 221 4.64 -2.07 22.54
CA ILE A 221 3.36 -2.03 23.27
C ILE A 221 2.23 -2.16 22.25
N ILE A 222 1.75 -3.39 22.04
CA ILE A 222 0.72 -3.74 21.04
C ILE A 222 -0.58 -4.20 21.71
N ASN A 223 -1.73 -3.77 21.18
CA ASN A 223 -2.98 -4.50 21.41
C ASN A 223 -3.10 -5.67 20.44
N SER A 224 -3.93 -6.67 20.78
CA SER A 224 -4.38 -7.65 19.81
C SER A 224 -5.47 -7.04 18.90
N PRO A 225 -5.36 -7.16 17.57
CA PRO A 225 -6.40 -6.75 16.63
C PRO A 225 -7.56 -7.75 16.57
N PHE A 226 -7.41 -8.93 17.19
CA PHE A 226 -8.40 -10.02 17.19
C PHE A 226 -9.14 -10.18 18.54
N THR A 227 -9.12 -9.16 19.41
CA THR A 227 -10.05 -9.03 20.55
C THR A 227 -11.18 -8.06 20.21
N SER A 228 -12.21 -7.92 21.05
CA SER A 228 -13.23 -6.88 20.84
C SER A 228 -12.72 -5.46 21.20
N PHE A 229 -13.56 -4.43 21.01
CA PHE A 229 -13.20 -3.01 21.15
C PHE A 229 -12.92 -2.54 22.58
N LYS A 230 -13.48 -3.21 23.60
CA LYS A 230 -13.45 -2.75 24.99
C LYS A 230 -12.07 -2.88 25.64
N ASP A 231 -11.34 -3.95 25.31
CA ASP A 231 -10.09 -4.32 25.96
C ASP A 231 -8.89 -3.87 25.10
N GLN A 232 -8.52 -2.60 25.27
CA GLN A 232 -7.47 -1.91 24.51
C GLN A 232 -6.63 -1.04 25.44
N ASN A 233 -5.30 -1.18 25.41
CA ASN A 233 -4.42 -0.14 25.93
C ASN A 233 -4.63 1.15 25.10
N ARG A 234 -4.84 2.27 25.78
CA ARG A 234 -5.05 3.60 25.18
C ARG A 234 -3.76 4.22 24.65
N PHE A 235 -2.61 3.67 25.02
CA PHE A 235 -1.31 3.96 24.42
C PHE A 235 -0.77 2.69 23.75
N GLN A 236 -0.27 2.81 22.52
CA GLN A 236 0.47 1.77 21.82
C GLN A 236 1.66 2.42 21.13
N VAL A 237 2.81 1.73 21.13
CA VAL A 237 4.00 2.13 20.39
C VAL A 237 4.73 0.87 19.95
N TYR A 238 4.88 0.67 18.65
CA TYR A 238 5.45 -0.56 18.11
C TYR A 238 6.14 -0.36 16.77
N LEU A 239 7.21 -1.13 16.59
CA LEU A 239 7.84 -1.36 15.30
C LEU A 239 7.04 -2.44 14.54
N PHE A 240 7.05 -2.35 13.21
CA PHE A 240 6.51 -3.38 12.34
C PHE A 240 7.44 -3.67 11.16
N THR A 241 7.31 -4.86 10.59
CA THR A 241 7.88 -5.25 9.30
C THR A 241 6.93 -6.23 8.60
N GLN A 242 6.78 -6.06 7.28
CA GLN A 242 5.91 -6.83 6.40
C GLN A 242 6.72 -7.32 5.19
N PRO A 243 7.61 -8.32 5.36
CA PRO A 243 8.19 -9.04 4.23
C PRO A 243 7.11 -9.80 3.45
N GLN A 244 7.10 -9.65 2.13
CA GLN A 244 6.14 -10.25 1.19
C GLN A 244 6.87 -10.65 -0.11
N ILE A 245 6.26 -11.49 -0.93
CA ILE A 245 6.67 -11.81 -2.31
C ILE A 245 5.44 -11.71 -3.21
N LYS A 246 5.54 -10.97 -4.32
CA LYS A 246 4.53 -10.72 -5.35
C LYS A 246 4.87 -11.48 -6.64
N VAL A 247 3.92 -12.26 -7.15
CA VAL A 247 3.96 -12.84 -8.49
C VAL A 247 3.13 -11.96 -9.42
N VAL A 248 3.79 -11.25 -10.34
CA VAL A 248 3.18 -10.21 -11.17
C VAL A 248 2.59 -10.81 -12.45
N GLY A 249 1.26 -10.74 -12.59
CA GLY A 249 0.56 -11.08 -13.84
C GLY A 249 0.51 -9.90 -14.81
N TYR A 250 0.18 -8.71 -14.31
CA TYR A 250 0.06 -7.47 -15.10
C TYR A 250 0.16 -6.23 -14.21
N ASP A 251 0.83 -5.17 -14.70
CA ASP A 251 0.88 -3.84 -14.07
C ASP A 251 0.73 -2.74 -15.13
N ALA A 252 -0.42 -2.05 -15.12
CA ALA A 252 -0.74 -1.01 -16.08
C ALA A 252 0.20 0.20 -15.98
N SER A 253 0.78 0.50 -14.80
CA SER A 253 1.70 1.62 -14.60
C SER A 253 3.06 1.46 -15.28
N ILE A 254 3.30 0.30 -15.89
CA ILE A 254 4.51 -0.01 -16.66
C ILE A 254 4.16 -0.52 -18.07
N GLN A 255 3.08 -1.29 -18.20
CA GLN A 255 2.66 -1.92 -19.45
C GLN A 255 1.68 -1.10 -20.30
N GLY A 256 1.10 -0.02 -19.75
CA GLY A 256 -0.09 0.63 -20.31
C GLY A 256 -1.37 -0.13 -19.96
N GLY A 257 -2.51 0.56 -20.00
CA GLY A 257 -3.83 0.02 -19.65
C GLY A 257 -4.39 -1.02 -20.64
N LEU A 258 -5.53 -1.64 -20.29
CA LEU A 258 -6.14 -2.74 -21.06
C LEU A 258 -7.12 -2.29 -22.17
N PHE A 259 -7.63 -1.06 -22.13
CA PHE A 259 -8.58 -0.56 -23.13
C PHE A 259 -7.97 0.53 -24.03
N SER A 260 -6.87 1.16 -23.58
CA SER A 260 -6.16 2.25 -24.26
C SER A 260 -4.80 1.77 -24.77
N THR A 261 -4.69 1.57 -26.08
CA THR A 261 -3.47 1.04 -26.74
C THR A 261 -2.52 2.11 -27.29
N ASN A 262 -2.91 3.38 -27.30
CA ASN A 262 -2.15 4.49 -27.92
C ASN A 262 -1.18 5.21 -26.95
N ASN A 263 -0.56 4.44 -26.05
CA ASN A 263 0.44 4.94 -25.10
C ASN A 263 1.74 5.35 -25.83
N PRO A 264 2.38 6.49 -25.50
CA PRO A 264 3.61 6.92 -26.18
C PRO A 264 4.79 5.96 -25.96
N TYR A 265 4.83 5.34 -24.78
CA TYR A 265 5.80 4.32 -24.42
C TYR A 265 5.27 3.43 -23.29
N THR A 266 5.56 2.13 -23.36
CA THR A 266 5.31 1.13 -22.32
C THR A 266 6.38 0.04 -22.37
N ILE A 267 6.53 -0.72 -21.28
CA ILE A 267 7.36 -1.94 -21.26
C ILE A 267 6.46 -3.15 -21.58
N SER A 268 6.89 -3.97 -22.53
CA SER A 268 6.12 -5.16 -22.93
C SER A 268 6.03 -6.20 -21.81
N ALA A 269 5.06 -7.11 -21.91
CA ALA A 269 4.90 -8.22 -20.95
C ALA A 269 6.16 -9.11 -20.81
N GLY A 270 7.07 -9.11 -21.78
CA GLY A 270 8.37 -9.80 -21.70
C GLY A 270 9.46 -9.03 -20.94
N GLY A 271 9.29 -7.72 -20.71
CA GLY A 271 10.20 -6.87 -19.95
C GLY A 271 9.87 -6.76 -18.45
N ILE A 272 8.64 -7.06 -18.04
CA ILE A 272 8.21 -7.06 -16.63
C ILE A 272 8.86 -8.20 -15.84
N GLU A 273 9.28 -7.91 -14.61
CA GLU A 273 9.78 -8.91 -13.67
C GLU A 273 8.63 -9.62 -12.97
N ARG A 274 8.68 -10.95 -12.99
CA ARG A 274 7.55 -11.79 -12.58
C ARG A 274 7.55 -12.15 -11.11
N PHE A 275 8.68 -11.98 -10.43
CA PHE A 275 8.84 -12.13 -8.99
C PHE A 275 9.43 -10.84 -8.42
N VAL A 276 8.59 -10.10 -7.71
CA VAL A 276 8.93 -8.83 -7.04
C VAL A 276 8.80 -9.09 -5.54
N MET A 277 9.83 -8.86 -4.74
CA MET A 277 9.77 -8.99 -3.29
C MET A 277 9.07 -7.79 -2.64
N GLN A 278 8.92 -7.82 -1.32
CA GLN A 278 8.49 -6.68 -0.53
C GLN A 278 8.97 -6.70 0.91
N ASN A 279 9.20 -5.52 1.48
CA ASN A 279 9.23 -5.24 2.91
C ASN A 279 8.66 -3.83 3.18
N ASN A 280 7.51 -3.72 3.84
CA ASN A 280 7.08 -2.46 4.48
C ASN A 280 7.51 -2.47 5.94
N TYR A 281 8.19 -1.44 6.43
CA TYR A 281 8.63 -1.38 7.83
C TYR A 281 8.50 0.03 8.39
N GLY A 282 8.48 0.16 9.72
CA GLY A 282 8.29 1.46 10.35
C GLY A 282 7.90 1.39 11.82
N ILE A 283 7.42 2.53 12.32
CA ILE A 283 6.93 2.71 13.69
C ILE A 283 5.50 3.26 13.67
N VAL A 284 4.65 2.71 14.53
CA VAL A 284 3.29 3.21 14.80
C VAL A 284 3.21 3.67 16.25
N ILE A 285 2.64 4.85 16.47
CA ILE A 285 2.32 5.42 17.78
C ILE A 285 0.82 5.71 17.81
N ARG A 286 0.13 5.26 18.86
CA ARG A 286 -1.31 5.52 19.05
C ARG A 286 -1.57 6.05 20.45
N PHE A 287 -2.37 7.10 20.55
CA PHE A 287 -2.72 7.72 21.83
C PHE A 287 -4.19 8.16 21.85
N LYS A 288 -4.99 7.51 22.69
CA LYS A 288 -6.44 7.75 22.86
C LYS A 288 -7.23 7.60 21.55
N LYS A 289 -7.46 8.71 20.83
CA LYS A 289 -8.16 8.79 19.55
C LYS A 289 -7.22 8.88 18.35
N LEU A 290 -5.93 9.13 18.56
CA LEU A 290 -4.95 9.45 17.52
C LEU A 290 -4.12 8.23 17.10
N TYR A 291 -3.77 8.20 15.82
CA TYR A 291 -2.89 7.24 15.16
C TYR A 291 -1.83 8.02 14.38
N PHE A 292 -0.57 7.64 14.54
CA PHE A 292 0.57 8.14 13.78
C PHE A 292 1.41 6.96 13.30
N GLU A 293 1.80 6.95 12.03
CA GLU A 293 2.80 6.03 11.47
C GLU A 293 3.89 6.83 10.77
N TYR A 294 5.15 6.39 10.91
CA TYR A 294 6.19 6.65 9.92
C TYR A 294 6.62 5.31 9.33
N SER A 295 6.66 5.21 8.01
CA SER A 295 6.93 3.98 7.27
C SER A 295 7.92 4.19 6.14
N ARG A 296 8.62 3.12 5.76
CA ARG A 296 9.42 3.00 4.54
C ARG A 296 9.08 1.72 3.77
N ALA A 297 9.34 1.79 2.48
CA ALA A 297 9.33 0.70 1.52
C ALA A 297 10.45 0.96 0.49
N ASP A 298 11.04 -0.09 -0.05
CA ASP A 298 12.17 -0.06 -0.97
C ASP A 298 11.91 -1.11 -2.09
N ILE A 299 11.98 -0.91 -3.42
CA ILE A 299 11.55 -1.94 -4.42
C ILE A 299 12.62 -2.95 -4.87
N THR A 300 12.21 -4.16 -5.29
CA THR A 300 12.96 -4.99 -6.26
C THR A 300 12.51 -4.58 -7.66
N ARG A 301 13.43 -4.40 -8.61
CA ARG A 301 13.10 -3.95 -9.96
C ARG A 301 11.84 -4.63 -10.52
N GLU A 302 10.86 -3.83 -10.92
CA GLU A 302 9.57 -4.32 -11.44
C GLU A 302 9.65 -4.70 -12.92
N PHE A 303 10.76 -4.34 -13.58
CA PHE A 303 11.07 -4.61 -14.97
C PHE A 303 12.58 -4.81 -15.12
N LYS A 304 12.99 -5.61 -16.12
CA LYS A 304 14.35 -6.19 -16.23
C LYS A 304 15.47 -5.17 -16.35
N THR A 305 15.21 -4.05 -17.01
CA THR A 305 16.12 -2.91 -17.19
C THR A 305 16.05 -1.89 -16.05
N GLY A 306 15.10 -2.03 -15.14
CA GLY A 306 14.88 -1.11 -14.04
C GLY A 306 15.69 -1.44 -12.78
N TYR A 307 15.65 -0.50 -11.84
CA TYR A 307 16.39 -0.56 -10.58
C TYR A 307 15.53 -0.93 -9.38
N ALA A 308 16.21 -1.30 -8.28
CA ALA A 308 15.65 -1.16 -6.95
C ALA A 308 15.53 0.33 -6.59
N HIS A 309 14.42 0.74 -5.97
CA HIS A 309 14.14 2.11 -5.55
C HIS A 309 13.59 2.12 -4.12
N LYS A 310 13.04 3.24 -3.64
CA LYS A 310 12.48 3.35 -2.27
C LYS A 310 11.74 4.66 -2.05
N TRP A 311 10.87 4.65 -1.05
CA TRP A 311 10.16 5.83 -0.55
C TRP A 311 9.90 5.72 0.96
N GLY A 312 9.63 6.87 1.57
CA GLY A 312 9.06 6.94 2.92
C GLY A 312 7.63 7.46 2.89
N GLY A 313 7.00 7.50 4.04
CA GLY A 313 5.69 8.12 4.19
C GLY A 313 5.25 8.24 5.64
N PHE A 314 4.27 9.11 5.87
CA PHE A 314 3.63 9.27 7.17
C PHE A 314 2.12 9.06 7.07
N LYS A 315 1.51 8.64 8.18
CA LYS A 315 0.06 8.47 8.31
C LYS A 315 -0.43 9.17 9.56
N ILE A 316 -1.54 9.89 9.43
CA ILE A 316 -2.23 10.54 10.55
C ILE A 316 -3.69 10.11 10.52
N GLY A 317 -4.15 9.46 11.57
CA GLY A 317 -5.53 9.00 11.71
C GLY A 317 -6.16 9.41 13.02
N PHE A 318 -7.48 9.63 13.01
CA PHE A 318 -8.22 10.02 14.21
C PHE A 318 -9.67 9.51 14.23
N HIS A 319 -10.16 9.24 15.44
CA HIS A 319 -11.56 8.87 15.67
C HIS A 319 -12.48 10.12 15.60
N ILE A 320 -13.40 10.09 14.63
CA ILE A 320 -14.49 11.07 14.42
C ILE A 320 -15.77 10.69 15.20
#